data_AF-A0A6M8VE29-F1
#
_entry.id   AF-A0A6M8VE29-F1
#
_cell.length_a   1.000
_cell.length_b   1.000
_cell.length_c   1.000
_cell.angle_alpha   90.00
_cell.angle_beta   90.00
_cell.angle_gamma   90.00
#
_symmetry.space_group_name_H-M   'P 1'
#
loop_
_entity.id
_entity.type
_entity.pdbx_description
1 polymer ?
#
loop_
_entity_poly.entity_id
_entity_poly.type
_entity_poly.pdbx_seq_one_letter_code
_entity_poly.pdbx_strand_id
1 'polypeptide(L)'
;MRIAGKINYPIQQQKPLKENTAAYCFIGEIDLPITGDGILVVGNECDEEIVFAITNEQQRTSADSSEIKLLRADSYWNWTDSLKIPHFEQVGDPALYDTREKRVDFAGATIILDSIPANSNNKWHLGDDLIFEIILDRINLTPEDYRWIYNVFNLRVPILSDISLWNLGTTINLGDATDHTLLSTYITNESIYTKTLNDLDIQIEGVYSHQFESVDFEYFPAMLKHEEHHYLMKKKFIIKRLNEFSFKVIRKFNLKYSDYTCPTITDEIKNHIIRHLNTGIKWGADLSFAKDHNIDLTGFTMVKMKKDGTYVEVKVDNYELAADKYANGFYKEIKQRIIDWWEGK
;
A
#
# COMPACT_ATOMS: atom_id res chain seq x y z
N MET A 1 48.72 16.21 -14.91
CA MET A 1 48.63 15.81 -16.33
C MET A 1 49.04 14.34 -16.42
N ARG A 2 48.21 13.57 -17.13
CA ARG A 2 48.19 12.15 -17.50
C ARG A 2 49.55 11.46 -17.86
N ILE A 3 49.70 10.18 -17.42
CA ILE A 3 49.92 8.92 -18.20
C ILE A 3 51.06 7.95 -17.74
N ALA A 4 50.59 6.74 -17.36
CA ALA A 4 50.96 5.34 -17.69
C ALA A 4 52.30 4.65 -17.39
N GLY A 5 52.15 3.36 -17.02
CA GLY A 5 53.05 2.22 -17.28
C GLY A 5 52.55 0.93 -16.58
N LYS A 6 51.83 0.04 -17.28
CA LYS A 6 52.26 -1.27 -17.88
C LYS A 6 52.48 -2.44 -16.90
N ILE A 7 51.73 -3.53 -17.09
CA ILE A 7 52.16 -4.90 -16.78
C ILE A 7 51.72 -5.83 -17.93
N ASN A 8 52.56 -6.82 -18.26
CA ASN A 8 52.50 -7.71 -19.42
C ASN A 8 52.42 -9.20 -18.98
N TYR A 9 52.26 -10.11 -19.96
CA TYR A 9 52.51 -11.58 -20.00
C TYR A 9 51.27 -12.51 -19.96
N PRO A 10 51.34 -13.75 -20.50
CA PRO A 10 51.95 -14.23 -21.76
C PRO A 10 51.03 -15.15 -22.61
N ILE A 11 51.62 -15.57 -23.73
CA ILE A 11 51.18 -16.30 -24.92
C ILE A 11 50.83 -17.79 -24.68
N GLN A 12 49.67 -18.25 -25.18
CA GLN A 12 49.40 -19.45 -26.02
C GLN A 12 47.99 -20.03 -25.79
N GLN A 13 47.12 -19.97 -26.81
CA GLN A 13 46.50 -21.17 -27.36
C GLN A 13 45.91 -20.92 -28.75
N GLN A 14 46.05 -21.95 -29.57
CA GLN A 14 45.98 -21.99 -31.03
C GLN A 14 44.63 -21.60 -31.64
N LYS A 15 44.67 -20.85 -32.75
CA LYS A 15 43.78 -21.11 -33.91
C LYS A 15 44.29 -22.38 -34.60
N PRO A 16 43.46 -23.23 -35.24
CA PRO A 16 42.44 -22.83 -36.23
C PRO A 16 41.13 -23.67 -36.18
N LEU A 17 40.00 -23.26 -36.77
CA LEU A 17 39.65 -23.50 -38.17
C LEU A 17 38.26 -22.92 -38.49
N LYS A 18 38.18 -22.30 -39.68
CA LYS A 18 37.03 -22.16 -40.60
C LYS A 18 35.74 -21.45 -40.14
N GLU A 19 35.60 -20.25 -40.70
CA GLU A 19 34.42 -19.72 -41.41
C GLU A 19 33.03 -19.99 -40.81
N ASN A 20 32.46 -18.96 -40.18
CA ASN A 20 31.27 -18.33 -40.77
C ASN A 20 31.16 -16.86 -40.34
N THR A 21 31.06 -16.00 -41.34
CA THR A 21 30.88 -14.55 -41.29
C THR A 21 29.50 -14.19 -40.74
N ALA A 22 29.45 -13.63 -39.52
CA ALA A 22 28.54 -12.57 -39.04
C ALA A 22 28.57 -12.53 -37.50
N ALA A 23 29.64 -11.98 -36.92
CA ALA A 23 29.75 -11.78 -35.48
C ALA A 23 30.31 -10.39 -35.18
N TYR A 24 29.48 -9.35 -35.36
CA TYR A 24 29.56 -8.01 -34.79
C TYR A 24 28.11 -7.49 -34.89
N CYS A 25 27.34 -7.21 -33.84
CA CYS A 25 27.52 -6.35 -32.66
C CYS A 25 26.69 -7.00 -31.51
N PHE A 26 27.06 -7.11 -30.24
CA PHE A 26 27.60 -6.16 -29.26
C PHE A 26 28.36 -6.96 -28.17
N ILE A 27 29.33 -6.34 -27.50
CA ILE A 27 29.94 -6.84 -26.26
C ILE A 27 29.32 -6.02 -25.12
N GLY A 28 28.47 -6.66 -24.32
CA GLY A 28 28.08 -6.20 -22.99
C GLY A 28 28.19 -7.39 -22.05
N GLU A 29 28.98 -7.28 -20.99
CA GLU A 29 28.99 -8.28 -19.92
C GLU A 29 27.61 -8.32 -19.25
N ILE A 30 26.98 -9.49 -19.27
CA ILE A 30 25.77 -9.76 -18.49
C ILE A 30 26.24 -10.14 -17.09
N ASP A 31 26.07 -9.25 -16.12
CA ASP A 31 26.24 -9.58 -14.70
C ASP A 31 24.96 -10.29 -14.23
N LEU A 32 24.97 -11.64 -14.30
CA LEU A 32 23.87 -12.49 -13.85
C LEU A 32 23.93 -12.67 -12.31
N PRO A 33 22.87 -12.31 -11.55
CA PRO A 33 22.73 -12.81 -10.19
C PRO A 33 22.48 -14.33 -10.22
N ILE A 34 23.07 -15.04 -9.25
CA ILE A 34 23.27 -16.50 -9.17
C ILE A 34 21.97 -17.35 -9.06
N THR A 35 20.78 -16.83 -9.35
CA THR A 35 19.55 -17.65 -9.39
C THR A 35 18.56 -17.14 -10.44
N GLY A 36 18.53 -17.79 -11.61
CA GLY A 36 17.48 -17.61 -12.62
C GLY A 36 18.01 -17.74 -14.04
N ASP A 37 18.00 -18.94 -14.60
CA ASP A 37 18.37 -19.20 -16.00
C ASP A 37 17.30 -18.65 -16.96
N GLY A 38 17.37 -17.35 -17.25
CA GLY A 38 16.66 -16.74 -18.38
C GLY A 38 17.50 -16.85 -19.64
N ILE A 39 17.03 -17.60 -20.65
CA ILE A 39 17.68 -17.62 -21.97
C ILE A 39 17.14 -16.43 -22.78
N LEU A 40 17.98 -15.42 -22.99
CA LEU A 40 17.74 -14.35 -23.95
C LEU A 40 18.00 -14.88 -25.37
N VAL A 41 16.95 -14.99 -26.19
CA VAL A 41 17.09 -15.29 -27.62
C VAL A 41 16.65 -14.08 -28.41
N VAL A 42 17.60 -13.40 -29.03
CA VAL A 42 17.34 -12.35 -30.03
C VAL A 42 16.86 -13.07 -31.30
N GLY A 43 15.54 -13.23 -31.43
CA GLY A 43 14.91 -13.87 -32.59
C GLY A 43 14.82 -12.91 -33.78
N ASN A 44 15.15 -13.40 -34.97
CA ASN A 44 15.14 -12.66 -36.25
C ASN A 44 13.74 -12.19 -36.71
N GLU A 45 12.68 -12.41 -35.93
CA GLU A 45 11.29 -12.24 -36.38
C GLU A 45 10.56 -11.04 -35.74
N CYS A 46 11.08 -10.47 -34.65
CA CYS A 46 10.47 -9.34 -33.96
C CYS A 46 11.53 -8.29 -33.58
N ASP A 47 11.21 -7.01 -33.74
CA ASP A 47 12.11 -5.88 -33.40
C ASP A 47 12.22 -5.61 -31.88
N GLU A 48 11.37 -6.26 -31.07
CA GLU A 48 11.34 -6.16 -29.60
C GLU A 48 11.89 -7.43 -28.93
N GLU A 49 12.58 -7.27 -27.79
CA GLU A 49 13.14 -8.38 -27.01
C GLU A 49 12.02 -9.30 -26.47
N ILE A 50 11.98 -10.56 -26.92
CA ILE A 50 11.05 -11.56 -26.40
C ILE A 50 11.71 -12.32 -25.25
N VAL A 51 11.15 -12.19 -24.05
CA VAL A 51 11.53 -12.99 -22.88
C VAL A 51 10.79 -14.33 -22.92
N PHE A 52 11.54 -15.43 -23.06
CA PHE A 52 10.98 -16.78 -22.93
C PHE A 52 11.11 -17.28 -21.49
N ALA A 53 9.98 -17.46 -20.79
CA ALA A 53 9.98 -18.09 -19.47
C ALA A 53 9.79 -19.61 -19.58
N ILE A 54 10.82 -20.38 -19.23
CA ILE A 54 10.77 -21.86 -19.15
C ILE A 54 10.28 -22.33 -17.75
N THR A 55 10.02 -21.41 -16.83
CA THR A 55 9.65 -21.71 -15.44
C THR A 55 8.14 -21.81 -15.23
N ASN A 56 7.68 -22.61 -14.27
CA ASN A 56 6.25 -22.78 -13.90
C ASN A 56 5.56 -21.49 -13.37
N GLU A 57 6.26 -20.37 -13.30
CA GLU A 57 5.75 -19.08 -12.82
C GLU A 57 5.62 -18.09 -14.00
N GLN A 58 5.03 -18.54 -15.11
CA GLN A 58 5.00 -17.73 -16.34
C GLN A 58 4.11 -16.49 -16.23
N GLN A 59 3.05 -16.56 -15.43
CA GLN A 59 2.19 -15.41 -15.16
C GLN A 59 2.21 -15.04 -13.68
N ARG A 60 2.38 -13.76 -13.36
CA ARG A 60 2.11 -13.27 -12.01
C ARG A 60 0.63 -13.49 -11.70
N THR A 61 0.36 -14.46 -10.82
CA THR A 61 -0.99 -14.96 -10.58
C THR A 61 -1.67 -14.36 -9.35
N SER A 62 -0.93 -13.60 -8.55
CA SER A 62 -1.45 -13.01 -7.32
C SER A 62 -0.72 -11.74 -6.92
N ALA A 63 -1.44 -10.91 -6.18
CA ALA A 63 -0.90 -9.90 -5.28
C ALA A 63 -0.46 -10.53 -3.96
N ASP A 64 0.59 -9.97 -3.38
CA ASP A 64 1.02 -10.26 -2.02
C ASP A 64 1.08 -9.00 -1.12
N SER A 65 1.44 -9.23 0.14
CA SER A 65 1.44 -8.21 1.18
C SER A 65 2.49 -7.11 1.04
N SER A 66 3.54 -7.35 0.25
CA SER A 66 4.65 -6.42 0.02
C SER A 66 4.26 -5.28 -0.92
N GLU A 67 3.22 -5.47 -1.72
CA GLU A 67 2.69 -4.50 -2.67
C GLU A 67 1.88 -3.40 -2.00
N ILE A 68 1.29 -3.70 -0.84
CA ILE A 68 0.48 -2.76 -0.07
C ILE A 68 1.38 -1.99 0.89
N LYS A 69 1.68 -0.73 0.56
CA LYS A 69 2.59 0.13 1.31
C LYS A 69 1.79 0.97 2.31
N LEU A 70 2.10 0.82 3.60
CA LEU A 70 1.64 1.76 4.62
C LEU A 70 2.42 3.07 4.44
N LEU A 71 1.70 4.17 4.28
CA LEU A 71 2.24 5.51 4.29
C LEU A 71 1.74 6.25 5.52
N ARG A 72 2.62 7.06 6.09
CA ARG A 72 2.31 8.02 7.15
C ARG A 72 2.44 9.43 6.61
N ALA A 73 1.84 10.40 7.28
CA ALA A 73 2.11 11.80 7.07
C ALA A 73 3.64 12.03 7.09
N ASP A 74 4.11 12.86 6.18
CA ASP A 74 5.52 13.22 5.99
C ASP A 74 6.49 12.05 5.68
N SER A 75 5.98 10.83 5.49
CA SER A 75 6.77 9.74 4.92
C SER A 75 7.17 10.07 3.48
N TYR A 76 8.29 9.54 3.01
CA TYR A 76 8.75 9.78 1.66
C TYR A 76 8.28 8.70 0.70
N TRP A 77 7.86 9.13 -0.49
CA TRP A 77 7.53 8.27 -1.62
C TRP A 77 8.58 8.43 -2.71
N ASN A 78 9.14 7.31 -3.15
CA ASN A 78 10.09 7.26 -4.24
C ASN A 78 9.49 6.60 -5.47
N TRP A 79 9.73 7.14 -6.66
CA TRP A 79 9.33 6.51 -7.90
C TRP A 79 10.22 6.96 -9.06
N THR A 80 10.04 6.36 -10.21
CA THR A 80 10.68 6.77 -11.46
C THR A 80 9.59 7.04 -12.46
N ASP A 81 9.61 8.22 -13.09
CA ASP A 81 8.61 8.58 -14.08
C ASP A 81 8.85 7.91 -15.45
N SER A 82 7.96 8.20 -16.40
CA SER A 82 8.04 7.67 -17.77
C SER A 82 9.31 8.10 -18.52
N LEU A 83 9.95 9.20 -18.10
CA LEU A 83 11.22 9.70 -18.65
C LEU A 83 12.44 9.10 -17.95
N LYS A 84 12.24 8.11 -17.06
CA LYS A 84 13.28 7.48 -16.25
C LYS A 84 13.94 8.43 -15.25
N ILE A 85 13.26 9.50 -14.85
CA ILE A 85 13.74 10.44 -13.84
C ILE A 85 13.28 9.95 -12.46
N PRO A 86 14.19 9.74 -11.50
CA PRO A 86 13.82 9.39 -10.14
C PRO A 86 13.26 10.60 -9.39
N HIS A 87 12.20 10.36 -8.63
CA HIS A 87 11.53 11.31 -7.76
C HIS A 87 11.54 10.81 -6.32
N PHE A 88 11.63 11.74 -5.38
CA PHE A 88 11.62 11.46 -3.94
C PHE A 88 10.91 12.61 -3.22
N GLU A 89 9.63 12.45 -2.96
CA GLU A 89 8.77 13.52 -2.44
C GLU A 89 8.04 13.06 -1.17
N GLN A 90 7.78 13.99 -0.25
CA GLN A 90 7.01 13.71 0.96
C GLN A 90 5.54 13.52 0.61
N VAL A 91 4.89 12.52 1.18
CA VAL A 91 3.47 12.21 0.93
C VAL A 91 2.55 13.35 1.38
N GLY A 92 2.93 14.08 2.43
CA GLY A 92 2.15 15.20 2.97
C GLY A 92 1.01 14.78 3.89
N ASP A 93 0.20 15.77 4.31
CA ASP A 93 -0.87 15.61 5.30
C ASP A 93 -2.09 14.85 4.71
N PRO A 94 -2.68 13.87 5.44
CA PRO A 94 -3.95 13.24 5.07
C PRO A 94 -5.08 14.19 4.68
N ALA A 95 -5.13 15.39 5.27
CA ALA A 95 -6.14 16.41 4.95
C ALA A 95 -6.09 16.91 3.49
N LEU A 96 -4.96 16.72 2.79
CA LEU A 96 -4.85 17.05 1.37
C LEU A 96 -5.53 16.01 0.47
N TYR A 97 -5.77 14.80 1.00
CA TYR A 97 -6.33 13.67 0.27
C TYR A 97 -7.77 13.36 0.68
N ASP A 98 -8.17 13.75 1.88
CA ASP A 98 -9.50 13.48 2.39
C ASP A 98 -10.55 14.44 1.80
N THR A 99 -11.28 13.97 0.78
CA THR A 99 -12.37 14.73 0.14
C THR A 99 -13.72 14.53 0.83
N ARG A 100 -13.79 13.82 1.96
CA ARG A 100 -15.04 13.67 2.72
C ARG A 100 -15.45 15.06 3.20
N GLU A 101 -16.55 15.60 2.67
CA GLU A 101 -17.13 16.86 3.15
C GLU A 101 -17.31 16.78 4.67
N LYS A 102 -16.52 17.57 5.39
CA LYS A 102 -16.38 17.60 6.85
C LYS A 102 -17.70 17.29 7.57
N ARG A 103 -17.88 16.03 7.98
CA ARG A 103 -18.87 15.64 8.96
C ARG A 103 -18.14 15.11 10.17
N VAL A 104 -18.12 15.95 11.19
CA VAL A 104 -17.82 15.66 12.61
C VAL A 104 -16.46 15.01 12.88
N ASP A 105 -15.49 15.83 13.29
CA ASP A 105 -14.50 15.52 14.33
C ASP A 105 -13.71 14.19 14.27
N PHE A 106 -13.36 13.68 13.09
CA PHE A 106 -12.38 12.59 12.99
C PHE A 106 -10.96 13.16 12.89
N ALA A 107 -10.12 12.87 13.89
CA ALA A 107 -8.70 13.22 13.86
C ALA A 107 -7.83 12.16 13.16
N GLY A 108 -8.43 11.10 12.59
CA GLY A 108 -7.76 9.99 11.91
C GLY A 108 -8.27 9.78 10.48
N ALA A 109 -7.39 9.28 9.61
CA ALA A 109 -7.75 8.93 8.24
C ALA A 109 -6.94 7.73 7.72
N THR A 110 -7.65 6.72 7.21
CA THR A 110 -7.07 5.62 6.42
C THR A 110 -7.63 5.60 5.00
N ILE A 111 -6.82 6.04 4.03
CA ILE A 111 -7.23 6.35 2.66
C ILE A 111 -6.32 5.64 1.65
N ILE A 112 -6.90 5.12 0.56
CA ILE A 112 -6.10 4.70 -0.60
C ILE A 112 -5.82 5.92 -1.46
N LEU A 113 -4.55 6.17 -1.74
CA LEU A 113 -4.14 7.33 -2.53
C LEU A 113 -4.18 7.00 -4.03
N ASP A 114 -4.98 7.76 -4.77
CA ASP A 114 -4.98 7.71 -6.24
C ASP A 114 -3.77 8.49 -6.83
N SER A 115 -3.14 9.37 -6.04
CA SER A 115 -1.91 10.10 -6.41
C SER A 115 -1.09 10.57 -5.21
N ILE A 116 0.21 10.81 -5.37
CA ILE A 116 1.16 11.31 -4.36
C ILE A 116 2.14 12.27 -5.06
N PRO A 117 2.49 13.46 -4.53
CA PRO A 117 2.21 13.99 -3.20
C PRO A 117 1.16 15.13 -3.12
N ALA A 118 -0.02 14.97 -3.75
CA ALA A 118 -1.17 15.91 -3.75
C ALA A 118 -0.97 17.35 -4.25
N ASN A 119 0.10 18.05 -3.89
CA ASN A 119 0.35 19.46 -4.13
C ASN A 119 1.58 19.75 -5.01
N SER A 120 2.37 18.73 -5.36
CA SER A 120 3.51 18.85 -6.26
C SER A 120 3.08 18.84 -7.74
N ASN A 121 3.94 19.38 -8.60
CA ASN A 121 3.80 19.23 -10.06
C ASN A 121 4.27 17.84 -10.54
N ASN A 122 5.12 17.16 -9.76
CA ASN A 122 5.56 15.79 -10.04
C ASN A 122 4.72 14.83 -9.21
N LYS A 123 3.52 14.50 -9.66
CA LYS A 123 2.67 13.53 -8.96
C LYS A 123 2.87 12.15 -9.56
N TRP A 124 3.12 11.17 -8.70
CA TRP A 124 2.90 9.76 -8.99
C TRP A 124 1.41 9.46 -8.91
N HIS A 125 0.86 8.74 -9.89
CA HIS A 125 -0.48 8.18 -9.86
C HIS A 125 -0.46 6.66 -9.71
N LEU A 126 -1.54 6.13 -9.14
CA LEU A 126 -1.73 4.70 -8.99
C LEU A 126 -1.64 4.00 -10.36
N GLY A 127 -0.57 3.23 -10.54
CA GLY A 127 -0.31 2.46 -11.75
C GLY A 127 0.74 3.05 -12.71
N ASP A 128 1.25 4.25 -12.45
CA ASP A 128 2.17 4.95 -13.36
C ASP A 128 3.50 4.22 -13.59
N ASP A 129 3.98 3.50 -12.59
CA ASP A 129 5.26 2.81 -12.62
C ASP A 129 5.12 1.29 -12.73
N LEU A 130 3.94 0.82 -13.14
CA LEU A 130 3.76 -0.59 -13.49
C LEU A 130 4.68 -0.96 -14.65
N ILE A 131 5.31 -2.11 -14.51
CA ILE A 131 6.12 -2.71 -15.56
C ILE A 131 5.28 -3.79 -16.21
N PHE A 132 5.17 -3.74 -17.54
CA PHE A 132 4.40 -4.71 -18.31
C PHE A 132 5.35 -5.57 -19.12
N GLU A 133 5.13 -6.88 -19.08
CA GLU A 133 5.87 -7.83 -19.91
C GLU A 133 4.87 -8.74 -20.64
N ILE A 134 5.23 -9.14 -21.85
CA ILE A 134 4.49 -10.10 -22.65
C ILE A 134 5.36 -11.35 -22.82
N ILE A 135 4.80 -12.49 -22.46
CA ILE A 135 5.53 -13.76 -22.43
C ILE A 135 4.74 -14.77 -23.25
N LEU A 136 5.46 -15.62 -23.99
CA LEU A 136 4.86 -16.74 -24.69
C LEU A 136 4.75 -17.95 -23.76
N ASP A 137 3.52 -18.30 -23.38
CA ASP A 137 3.21 -19.54 -22.65
C ASP A 137 3.31 -20.74 -23.61
N ARG A 138 4.26 -21.62 -23.29
CA ARG A 138 4.58 -22.85 -24.02
C ARG A 138 4.48 -24.12 -23.15
N ILE A 139 4.06 -24.01 -21.88
CA ILE A 139 4.45 -24.99 -20.85
C ILE A 139 3.90 -26.40 -21.07
N ASN A 140 2.78 -26.58 -21.76
CA ASN A 140 2.21 -27.92 -22.00
C ASN A 140 1.35 -28.00 -23.28
N LEU A 141 1.64 -27.16 -24.28
CA LEU A 141 0.76 -26.95 -25.42
C LEU A 141 1.49 -27.27 -26.74
N THR A 142 0.76 -27.74 -27.74
CA THR A 142 1.28 -27.77 -29.11
C THR A 142 1.41 -26.34 -29.63
N PRO A 143 2.19 -26.07 -30.69
CA PRO A 143 2.35 -24.73 -31.24
C PRO A 143 1.03 -24.01 -31.58
N GLU A 144 0.00 -24.77 -31.92
CA GLU A 144 -1.36 -24.31 -32.23
C GLU A 144 -2.09 -23.72 -31.00
N ASP A 145 -1.68 -24.15 -29.80
CA ASP A 145 -2.28 -23.77 -28.53
C ASP A 145 -1.45 -22.73 -27.77
N TYR A 146 -0.27 -22.34 -28.27
CA TYR A 146 0.53 -21.29 -27.64
C TYR A 146 -0.24 -19.98 -27.47
N ARG A 147 0.00 -19.33 -26.33
CA ARG A 147 -0.65 -18.08 -25.94
C ARG A 147 0.36 -17.05 -25.48
N TRP A 148 0.16 -15.81 -25.90
CA TRP A 148 0.82 -14.67 -25.29
C TRP A 148 0.06 -14.26 -24.05
N ILE A 149 0.76 -14.17 -22.92
CA ILE A 149 0.23 -13.78 -21.62
C ILE A 149 0.88 -12.46 -21.17
N TYR A 150 0.14 -11.69 -20.37
CA TYR A 150 0.61 -10.41 -19.86
C TYR A 150 0.96 -10.51 -18.39
N ASN A 151 2.14 -10.04 -18.05
CA ASN A 151 2.60 -9.85 -16.69
C ASN A 151 2.63 -8.38 -16.32
N VAL A 152 2.36 -8.15 -15.05
CA VAL A 152 2.41 -6.84 -14.42
C VAL A 152 3.35 -6.96 -13.25
N PHE A 153 4.39 -6.13 -13.19
CA PHE A 153 5.32 -6.05 -12.08
C PHE A 153 5.25 -4.67 -11.44
N ASN A 154 5.89 -4.55 -10.28
CA ASN A 154 5.97 -3.29 -9.53
C ASN A 154 4.59 -2.71 -9.18
N LEU A 155 3.61 -3.57 -8.85
CA LEU A 155 2.33 -3.10 -8.33
C LEU A 155 2.55 -2.54 -6.92
N ARG A 156 2.25 -1.26 -6.73
CA ARG A 156 2.35 -0.58 -5.45
C ARG A 156 1.01 0.06 -5.13
N VAL A 157 0.45 -0.30 -3.97
CA VAL A 157 -0.82 0.25 -3.48
C VAL A 157 -0.52 1.02 -2.20
N PRO A 158 -0.46 2.36 -2.26
CA PRO A 158 -0.28 3.17 -1.08
C PRO A 158 -1.59 3.30 -0.30
N ILE A 159 -1.52 2.98 0.99
CA ILE A 159 -2.56 3.30 1.96
C ILE A 159 -1.97 4.29 2.95
N LEU A 160 -2.45 5.52 2.90
CA LEU A 160 -2.17 6.53 3.92
C LEU A 160 -3.01 6.21 5.14
N SER A 161 -2.37 6.06 6.30
CA SER A 161 -3.04 5.78 7.57
C SER A 161 -2.34 6.58 8.65
N ASP A 162 -2.95 7.69 9.05
CA ASP A 162 -2.40 8.62 10.02
C ASP A 162 -3.50 9.48 10.67
N ILE A 163 -3.08 10.33 11.61
CA ILE A 163 -3.91 11.36 12.22
C ILE A 163 -3.67 12.73 11.57
N SER A 164 -4.73 13.54 11.46
CA SER A 164 -4.64 14.92 10.96
C SER A 164 -4.70 15.91 12.12
N LEU A 165 -3.80 16.90 12.11
CA LEU A 165 -3.73 17.96 13.11
C LEU A 165 -4.87 18.99 13.00
N TRP A 166 -5.71 18.91 11.96
CA TRP A 166 -6.68 19.95 11.61
C TRP A 166 -7.76 20.22 12.67
N ASN A 167 -8.02 19.28 13.58
CA ASN A 167 -9.03 19.42 14.65
C ASN A 167 -8.44 19.47 16.06
N LEU A 168 -7.10 19.45 16.19
CA LEU A 168 -6.40 19.30 17.47
C LEU A 168 -6.10 20.63 18.17
N GLY A 169 -6.65 21.74 17.64
CA GLY A 169 -6.32 23.09 18.12
C GLY A 169 -6.85 23.43 19.52
N THR A 170 -7.79 22.65 20.07
CA THR A 170 -8.38 22.89 21.40
C THR A 170 -8.15 21.75 22.40
N THR A 171 -7.76 20.55 21.94
CA THR A 171 -7.52 19.39 22.80
C THR A 171 -6.05 19.24 23.14
N ILE A 172 -5.77 18.79 24.36
CA ILE A 172 -4.41 18.53 24.83
C ILE A 172 -4.10 17.05 24.59
N ASN A 173 -3.12 16.77 23.73
CA ASN A 173 -2.63 15.41 23.56
C ASN A 173 -1.64 15.05 24.67
N LEU A 174 -1.97 14.03 25.46
CA LEU A 174 -1.10 13.51 26.53
C LEU A 174 -0.25 12.31 26.09
N GLY A 175 -0.25 12.00 24.79
CA GLY A 175 0.56 10.93 24.21
C GLY A 175 0.09 9.56 24.69
N ASP A 176 1.03 8.70 25.09
CA ASP A 176 0.75 7.38 25.68
C ASP A 176 0.95 7.37 27.20
N ALA A 177 0.92 8.55 27.82
CA ALA A 177 1.13 8.77 29.24
C ALA A 177 2.50 8.29 29.79
N THR A 178 3.53 8.23 28.95
CA THR A 178 4.92 7.93 29.40
C THR A 178 5.73 9.18 29.75
N ASP A 179 5.35 10.35 29.22
CA ASP A 179 6.00 11.62 29.55
C ASP A 179 5.40 12.21 30.83
N HIS A 180 6.03 11.91 31.97
CA HIS A 180 5.60 12.44 33.26
C HIS A 180 5.69 13.97 33.35
N THR A 181 6.56 14.62 32.57
CA THR A 181 6.66 16.09 32.53
C THR A 181 5.42 16.67 31.87
N LEU A 182 4.98 16.05 30.77
CA LEU A 182 3.73 16.40 30.09
C LEU A 182 2.52 16.19 31.02
N LEU A 183 2.45 15.04 31.69
CA LEU A 183 1.39 14.76 32.65
C LEU A 183 1.35 15.79 33.79
N SER A 184 2.49 16.09 34.43
CA SER A 184 2.59 17.10 35.49
C SER A 184 2.23 18.52 35.03
N THR A 185 2.48 18.84 33.75
CA THR A 185 2.19 20.16 33.18
C THR A 185 0.68 20.40 33.08
N TYR A 186 -0.07 19.37 32.70
CA TYR A 186 -1.50 19.51 32.40
C TYR A 186 -2.40 18.98 33.52
N ILE A 187 -2.04 17.88 34.18
CA ILE A 187 -2.80 17.27 35.28
C ILE A 187 -2.32 17.86 36.61
N THR A 188 -2.74 19.09 36.91
CA THR A 188 -2.20 19.88 38.04
C THR A 188 -2.93 19.69 39.37
N ASN A 189 -4.11 19.05 39.34
CA ASN A 189 -4.94 18.84 40.53
C ASN A 189 -5.92 17.68 40.31
N GLU A 190 -6.58 17.24 41.39
CA GLU A 190 -7.52 16.11 41.40
C GLU A 190 -8.72 16.30 40.46
N SER A 191 -9.20 17.54 40.28
CA SER A 191 -10.30 17.82 39.36
C SER A 191 -9.90 17.58 37.91
N ILE A 192 -8.68 17.97 37.52
CA ILE A 192 -8.18 17.71 36.17
C ILE A 192 -7.89 16.23 36.00
N TYR A 193 -7.27 15.58 36.98
CA TYR A 193 -7.02 14.13 36.97
C TYR A 193 -8.32 13.34 36.73
N THR A 194 -9.38 13.66 37.48
CA THR A 194 -10.70 13.02 37.30
C THR A 194 -11.25 13.28 35.90
N LYS A 195 -11.10 14.49 35.37
CA LYS A 195 -11.50 14.82 34.00
C LYS A 195 -10.73 14.00 32.96
N THR A 196 -9.41 13.91 33.10
CA THR A 196 -8.53 13.11 32.24
C THR A 196 -8.96 11.64 32.20
N LEU A 197 -9.34 11.05 33.34
CA LEU A 197 -9.85 9.68 33.38
C LEU A 197 -11.23 9.53 32.73
N ASN A 198 -12.12 10.51 32.90
CA ASN A 198 -13.44 10.50 32.25
C ASN A 198 -13.32 10.64 30.72
N ASP A 199 -12.45 11.52 30.24
CA ASP A 199 -12.15 11.68 28.81
C ASP A 199 -11.55 10.40 28.21
N LEU A 200 -10.75 9.67 28.99
CA LEU A 200 -10.28 8.33 28.62
C LEU A 200 -11.40 7.30 28.57
N ASP A 201 -12.31 7.29 29.55
CA ASP A 201 -13.44 6.36 29.54
C ASP A 201 -14.32 6.55 28.31
N ILE A 202 -14.57 7.80 27.93
CA ILE A 202 -15.24 8.17 26.67
C ILE A 202 -14.51 7.55 25.45
N GLN A 203 -13.19 7.69 25.38
CA GLN A 203 -12.39 7.15 24.27
C GLN A 203 -12.27 5.62 24.30
N ILE A 204 -12.28 5.00 25.48
CA ILE A 204 -12.32 3.54 25.68
C ILE A 204 -13.66 3.00 25.17
N GLU A 205 -14.78 3.62 25.53
CA GLU A 205 -16.11 3.23 25.07
C GLU A 205 -16.33 3.47 23.56
N GLY A 206 -15.44 4.25 22.94
CA GLY A 206 -15.38 4.53 21.52
C GLY A 206 -16.09 5.84 21.17
N VAL A 207 -15.51 6.60 20.24
CA VAL A 207 -16.00 7.93 19.85
C VAL A 207 -17.44 7.85 19.31
N TYR A 208 -17.81 6.73 18.70
CA TYR A 208 -19.18 6.49 18.21
C TYR A 208 -20.20 6.16 19.30
N SER A 209 -19.78 5.91 20.54
CA SER A 209 -20.67 5.84 21.72
C SER A 209 -20.85 7.20 22.38
N HIS A 210 -19.96 8.16 22.07
CA HIS A 210 -19.87 9.48 22.70
C HIS A 210 -19.72 10.66 21.72
N GLN A 211 -20.19 10.55 20.49
CA GLN A 211 -20.01 11.56 19.42
C GLN A 211 -20.53 12.98 19.76
N PHE A 212 -21.34 13.13 20.81
CA PHE A 212 -21.82 14.43 21.28
C PHE A 212 -21.06 14.98 22.48
N GLU A 213 -20.07 14.25 22.97
CA GLU A 213 -19.24 14.62 24.10
C GLU A 213 -17.89 15.12 23.56
N SER A 214 -17.49 16.31 23.98
CA SER A 214 -16.16 16.84 23.70
C SER A 214 -15.20 16.38 24.80
N VAL A 215 -14.06 15.83 24.42
CA VAL A 215 -12.95 15.60 25.34
C VAL A 215 -12.03 16.81 25.37
N ASP A 216 -11.39 17.06 26.51
CA ASP A 216 -10.29 18.03 26.61
C ASP A 216 -8.94 17.37 26.35
N PHE A 217 -8.82 16.07 26.67
CA PHE A 217 -7.60 15.29 26.54
C PHE A 217 -7.71 14.19 25.50
N GLU A 218 -6.73 14.11 24.60
CA GLU A 218 -6.63 13.08 23.56
C GLU A 218 -5.35 12.26 23.68
N TYR A 219 -5.35 11.10 23.03
CA TYR A 219 -4.26 10.12 23.11
C TYR A 219 -3.92 9.56 21.74
N PHE A 220 -3.11 10.31 20.99
CA PHE A 220 -2.78 10.01 19.60
C PHE A 220 -2.23 8.60 19.38
N PRO A 221 -1.40 8.02 20.27
CA PRO A 221 -0.93 6.65 20.08
C PRO A 221 -2.06 5.61 20.00
N ALA A 222 -3.16 5.78 20.74
CA ALA A 222 -4.31 4.88 20.66
C ALA A 222 -5.16 5.15 19.41
N MET A 223 -5.31 6.42 19.00
CA MET A 223 -5.97 6.78 17.73
C MET A 223 -5.21 6.20 16.52
N LEU A 224 -3.88 6.23 16.54
CA LEU A 224 -3.05 5.58 15.53
C LEU A 224 -3.27 4.07 15.48
N LYS A 225 -3.64 3.43 16.61
CA LYS A 225 -3.97 2.00 16.64
C LYS A 225 -5.32 1.71 15.99
N HIS A 226 -6.29 2.63 16.11
CA HIS A 226 -7.55 2.57 15.36
C HIS A 226 -7.28 2.56 13.86
N GLU A 227 -6.51 3.55 13.38
CA GLU A 227 -6.18 3.68 11.96
C GLU A 227 -5.30 2.52 11.46
N GLU A 228 -4.37 2.01 12.28
CA GLU A 228 -3.61 0.80 11.96
C GLU A 228 -4.53 -0.40 11.72
N HIS A 229 -5.63 -0.53 12.48
CA HIS A 229 -6.60 -1.59 12.24
C HIS A 229 -7.32 -1.41 10.90
N HIS A 230 -7.73 -0.19 10.55
CA HIS A 230 -8.27 0.12 9.22
C HIS A 230 -7.29 -0.27 8.11
N TYR A 231 -6.01 0.07 8.26
CA TYR A 231 -4.96 -0.30 7.31
C TYR A 231 -4.89 -1.82 7.14
N LEU A 232 -4.84 -2.58 8.24
CA LEU A 232 -4.75 -4.04 8.21
C LEU A 232 -5.97 -4.68 7.52
N MET A 233 -7.18 -4.16 7.80
CA MET A 233 -8.40 -4.62 7.15
C MET A 233 -8.36 -4.33 5.65
N LYS A 234 -8.11 -3.08 5.24
CA LYS A 234 -8.03 -2.70 3.82
C LYS A 234 -6.97 -3.50 3.09
N LYS A 235 -5.77 -3.66 3.67
CA LYS A 235 -4.69 -4.48 3.12
C LYS A 235 -5.15 -5.90 2.80
N LYS A 236 -5.79 -6.56 3.77
CA LYS A 236 -6.33 -7.92 3.59
C LYS A 236 -7.34 -7.98 2.44
N PHE A 237 -8.32 -7.07 2.41
CA PHE A 237 -9.40 -7.12 1.44
C PHE A 237 -8.97 -6.69 0.03
N ILE A 238 -8.01 -5.76 -0.11
CA ILE A 238 -7.37 -5.44 -1.40
C ILE A 238 -6.69 -6.66 -1.99
N ILE A 239 -5.84 -7.36 -1.22
CA ILE A 239 -5.14 -8.57 -1.69
C ILE A 239 -6.17 -9.62 -2.14
N LYS A 240 -7.21 -9.86 -1.33
CA LYS A 240 -8.30 -10.79 -1.67
C LYS A 240 -8.96 -10.40 -3.00
N ARG A 241 -9.37 -9.14 -3.16
CA ARG A 241 -10.05 -8.66 -4.38
C ARG A 241 -9.16 -8.68 -5.61
N LEU A 242 -7.89 -8.29 -5.49
CA LEU A 242 -6.92 -8.41 -6.57
C LEU A 242 -6.80 -9.86 -7.05
N ASN A 243 -6.72 -10.82 -6.12
CA ASN A 243 -6.53 -12.24 -6.44
C ASN A 243 -7.79 -12.90 -7.03
N GLU A 244 -8.96 -12.64 -6.43
CA GLU A 244 -10.23 -13.25 -6.83
C GLU A 244 -10.80 -12.64 -8.13
N PHE A 245 -10.53 -11.36 -8.37
CA PHE A 245 -11.13 -10.60 -9.47
C PHE A 245 -10.09 -10.12 -10.48
N SER A 246 -9.18 -9.22 -10.08
CA SER A 246 -8.31 -8.50 -11.05
C SER A 246 -7.36 -9.44 -11.78
N PHE A 247 -6.55 -10.22 -11.06
CA PHE A 247 -5.64 -11.19 -11.67
C PHE A 247 -6.40 -12.30 -12.40
N LYS A 248 -7.60 -12.66 -11.95
CA LYS A 248 -8.45 -13.62 -12.67
C LYS A 248 -8.88 -13.10 -14.04
N VAL A 249 -9.15 -11.81 -14.19
CA VAL A 249 -9.45 -11.18 -15.47
C VAL A 249 -8.18 -11.04 -16.32
N ILE A 250 -7.08 -10.56 -15.74
CA ILE A 250 -5.80 -10.40 -16.44
C ILE A 250 -5.30 -11.74 -17.01
N ARG A 251 -5.46 -12.86 -16.28
CA ARG A 251 -5.16 -14.21 -16.77
C ARG A 251 -5.92 -14.61 -18.03
N LYS A 252 -7.17 -14.12 -18.17
CA LYS A 252 -7.99 -14.40 -19.36
C LYS A 252 -7.62 -13.52 -20.54
N PHE A 253 -6.89 -12.43 -20.30
CA PHE A 253 -6.37 -11.58 -21.34
C PHE A 253 -5.12 -12.28 -21.91
N ASN A 254 -5.32 -13.05 -22.98
CA ASN A 254 -4.25 -13.71 -23.71
C ASN A 254 -4.55 -13.66 -25.21
N LEU A 255 -3.49 -13.68 -26.02
CA LEU A 255 -3.58 -13.71 -27.48
C LEU A 255 -3.13 -15.06 -27.99
N LYS A 256 -3.77 -15.58 -29.04
CA LYS A 256 -3.26 -16.77 -29.72
C LYS A 256 -1.97 -16.40 -30.44
N TYR A 257 -0.96 -17.26 -30.33
CA TYR A 257 0.27 -17.10 -31.08
C TYR A 257 0.02 -17.10 -32.60
N SER A 258 -0.91 -17.94 -33.08
CA SER A 258 -1.31 -18.01 -34.49
C SER A 258 -1.83 -16.69 -35.08
N ASP A 259 -2.45 -15.87 -34.23
CA ASP A 259 -3.11 -14.64 -34.64
C ASP A 259 -2.14 -13.45 -34.58
N TYR A 260 -1.05 -13.58 -33.79
CA TYR A 260 -0.08 -12.53 -33.52
C TYR A 260 1.33 -13.14 -33.32
N THR A 261 2.15 -13.11 -34.37
CA THR A 261 3.52 -13.64 -34.31
C THR A 261 4.43 -12.79 -33.41
N CYS A 262 4.22 -11.47 -33.38
CA CYS A 262 4.98 -10.49 -32.58
C CYS A 262 4.03 -9.46 -31.95
N PRO A 263 3.32 -9.79 -30.87
CA PRO A 263 2.44 -8.83 -30.22
C PRO A 263 3.22 -7.78 -29.43
N THR A 264 2.77 -6.54 -29.53
CA THR A 264 3.28 -5.41 -28.73
C THR A 264 2.31 -5.07 -27.60
N ILE A 265 2.81 -4.57 -26.48
CA ILE A 265 1.95 -4.08 -25.38
C ILE A 265 1.45 -2.68 -25.71
N THR A 266 0.26 -2.59 -26.29
CA THR A 266 -0.38 -1.32 -26.63
C THR A 266 -0.89 -0.57 -25.39
N ASP A 267 -1.07 0.74 -25.51
CA ASP A 267 -1.63 1.55 -24.41
C ASP A 267 -3.08 1.16 -24.08
N GLU A 268 -3.85 0.66 -25.06
CA GLU A 268 -5.19 0.11 -24.82
C GLU A 268 -5.13 -1.07 -23.84
N ILE A 269 -4.18 -1.98 -24.03
CA ILE A 269 -3.95 -3.14 -23.16
C ILE A 269 -3.54 -2.68 -21.76
N LYS A 270 -2.55 -1.77 -21.66
CA LYS A 270 -2.09 -1.23 -20.37
C LYS A 270 -3.25 -0.58 -19.61
N ASN A 271 -4.01 0.29 -20.27
CA ASN A 271 -5.17 0.97 -19.69
C ASN A 271 -6.26 -0.02 -19.26
N HIS A 272 -6.46 -1.11 -20.01
CA HIS A 272 -7.41 -2.15 -19.64
C HIS A 272 -6.98 -2.88 -18.36
N ILE A 273 -5.70 -3.27 -18.27
CA ILE A 273 -5.14 -3.92 -17.08
C ILE A 273 -5.21 -2.99 -15.86
N ILE A 274 -4.74 -1.75 -15.99
CA ILE A 274 -4.76 -0.72 -14.92
C ILE A 274 -6.19 -0.55 -14.39
N ARG A 275 -7.19 -0.48 -15.28
CA ARG A 275 -8.60 -0.36 -14.88
C ARG A 275 -9.04 -1.51 -13.97
N HIS A 276 -8.72 -2.75 -14.33
CA HIS A 276 -9.10 -3.92 -13.54
C HIS A 276 -8.36 -4.00 -12.21
N LEU A 277 -7.08 -3.60 -12.16
CA LEU A 277 -6.34 -3.47 -10.90
C LEU A 277 -6.99 -2.41 -10.01
N ASN A 278 -7.27 -1.21 -10.55
CA ASN A 278 -7.91 -0.12 -9.81
C ASN A 278 -9.30 -0.50 -9.29
N THR A 279 -10.11 -1.22 -10.07
CA THR A 279 -11.40 -1.75 -9.58
C THR A 279 -11.20 -2.70 -8.41
N GLY A 280 -10.26 -3.65 -8.50
CA GLY A 280 -9.97 -4.59 -7.42
C GLY A 280 -9.48 -3.90 -6.14
N ILE A 281 -8.60 -2.91 -6.29
CA ILE A 281 -8.09 -2.09 -5.18
C ILE A 281 -9.23 -1.31 -4.52
N LYS A 282 -10.01 -0.52 -5.29
CA LYS A 282 -11.09 0.30 -4.75
C LYS A 282 -12.17 -0.53 -4.06
N TRP A 283 -12.58 -1.65 -4.67
CA TRP A 283 -13.57 -2.55 -4.06
C TRP A 283 -13.02 -3.32 -2.86
N GLY A 284 -11.72 -3.62 -2.83
CA GLY A 284 -11.07 -4.22 -1.66
C GLY A 284 -10.88 -3.23 -0.51
N ALA A 285 -10.76 -1.93 -0.84
CA ALA A 285 -10.65 -0.86 0.13
C ALA A 285 -11.94 -0.55 0.88
N ASP A 286 -13.07 -0.83 0.23
CA ASP A 286 -14.39 -0.50 0.74
C ASP A 286 -14.82 -1.53 1.79
N LEU A 287 -14.62 -1.16 3.05
CA LEU A 287 -14.91 -2.01 4.19
C LEU A 287 -16.41 -2.20 4.42
N SER A 288 -17.27 -1.36 3.83
CA SER A 288 -18.73 -1.52 3.95
C SER A 288 -19.25 -2.78 3.23
N PHE A 289 -18.49 -3.32 2.28
CA PHE A 289 -18.75 -4.57 1.56
C PHE A 289 -17.75 -5.70 1.90
N ALA A 290 -16.94 -5.51 2.95
CA ALA A 290 -15.90 -6.45 3.32
C ALA A 290 -16.44 -7.65 4.10
N LYS A 291 -16.63 -8.76 3.37
CA LYS A 291 -17.07 -10.05 3.92
C LYS A 291 -16.12 -11.19 3.54
N ASP A 292 -15.75 -11.98 4.53
CA ASP A 292 -15.02 -13.23 4.38
C ASP A 292 -15.46 -14.25 5.43
N HIS A 293 -15.10 -15.52 5.22
CA HIS A 293 -15.52 -16.66 6.08
C HIS A 293 -15.27 -16.43 7.58
N ASN A 294 -14.30 -15.58 7.93
CA ASN A 294 -13.88 -15.32 9.31
C ASN A 294 -14.11 -13.88 9.79
N ILE A 295 -14.46 -12.93 8.90
CA ILE A 295 -14.62 -11.51 9.25
C ILE A 295 -15.75 -10.94 8.40
N ASP A 296 -16.86 -10.56 9.04
CA ASP A 296 -17.98 -9.84 8.43
C ASP A 296 -17.99 -8.41 8.98
N LEU A 297 -17.53 -7.45 8.17
CA LEU A 297 -17.55 -6.02 8.50
C LEU A 297 -18.73 -5.31 7.84
N THR A 298 -19.61 -6.05 7.17
CA THR A 298 -20.70 -5.46 6.41
C THR A 298 -21.79 -4.93 7.34
N GLY A 299 -22.50 -3.93 6.85
CA GLY A 299 -23.61 -3.33 7.57
C GLY A 299 -23.16 -2.45 8.73
N PHE A 300 -24.05 -2.34 9.72
CA PHE A 300 -23.92 -1.41 10.81
C PHE A 300 -24.57 -1.94 12.08
N THR A 301 -24.16 -1.37 13.20
CA THR A 301 -24.76 -1.59 14.52
C THR A 301 -25.40 -0.28 14.98
N MET A 302 -26.60 -0.39 15.59
CA MET A 302 -27.22 0.75 16.26
C MET A 302 -26.60 0.87 17.66
N VAL A 303 -25.90 1.97 17.91
CA VAL A 303 -25.30 2.29 19.21
C VAL A 303 -26.18 3.29 19.92
N LYS A 304 -26.51 3.02 21.19
CA LYS A 304 -27.25 3.96 22.04
C LYS A 304 -26.28 4.98 22.63
N MET A 305 -26.56 6.25 22.41
CA MET A 305 -25.70 7.36 22.81
C MET A 305 -26.48 8.33 23.67
N LYS A 306 -25.81 8.93 24.65
CA LYS A 306 -26.41 9.97 25.48
C LYS A 306 -26.24 11.33 24.80
N LYS A 307 -27.32 12.09 24.68
CA LYS A 307 -27.33 13.46 24.16
C LYS A 307 -28.27 14.31 25.00
N ASP A 308 -27.74 15.36 25.63
CA ASP A 308 -28.51 16.33 26.43
C ASP A 308 -29.41 15.66 27.49
N GLY A 309 -28.94 14.57 28.12
CA GLY A 309 -29.70 13.81 29.13
C GLY A 309 -30.72 12.81 28.57
N THR A 310 -30.85 12.69 27.25
CA THR A 310 -31.67 11.68 26.57
C THR A 310 -30.80 10.64 25.85
N TYR A 311 -31.38 9.52 25.42
CA TYR A 311 -30.69 8.53 24.60
C TYR A 311 -31.16 8.60 23.15
N VAL A 312 -30.22 8.62 22.22
CA VAL A 312 -30.44 8.53 20.77
C VAL A 312 -29.76 7.29 20.22
N GLU A 313 -30.32 6.67 19.19
CA GLU A 313 -29.67 5.55 18.50
C GLU A 313 -28.98 6.07 17.24
N VAL A 314 -27.69 5.77 17.10
CA VAL A 314 -26.87 6.17 15.96
C VAL A 314 -26.37 4.92 15.24
N LYS A 315 -26.40 5.00 13.92
CA LYS A 315 -25.88 3.96 13.04
C LYS A 315 -24.36 4.10 12.95
N VAL A 316 -23.65 3.03 13.32
CA VAL A 316 -22.18 2.97 13.27
C VAL A 316 -21.77 1.78 12.41
N ASP A 317 -20.89 2.01 11.44
CA ASP A 317 -20.41 0.93 10.58
C ASP A 317 -19.58 -0.09 11.37
N ASN A 318 -19.72 -1.36 11.05
CA ASN A 318 -19.12 -2.44 11.84
C ASN A 318 -17.58 -2.45 11.80
N TYR A 319 -16.96 -1.93 10.74
CA TYR A 319 -15.50 -1.83 10.65
C TYR A 319 -14.92 -0.78 11.62
N GLU A 320 -15.64 0.31 11.88
CA GLU A 320 -15.25 1.32 12.85
C GLU A 320 -15.29 0.75 14.27
N LEU A 321 -16.37 0.03 14.62
CA LEU A 321 -16.47 -0.65 15.92
C LEU A 321 -15.39 -1.71 16.14
N ALA A 322 -14.96 -2.39 15.06
CA ALA A 322 -13.85 -3.34 15.12
C ALA A 322 -12.51 -2.63 15.39
N ALA A 323 -12.28 -1.48 14.75
CA ALA A 323 -11.10 -0.65 14.98
C ALA A 323 -11.09 -0.05 16.39
N ASP A 324 -12.24 0.46 16.88
CA ASP A 324 -12.39 0.95 18.26
C ASP A 324 -12.05 -0.14 19.27
N LYS A 325 -12.59 -1.35 19.06
CA LYS A 325 -12.32 -2.50 19.94
C LYS A 325 -10.84 -2.88 19.94
N TYR A 326 -10.15 -2.73 18.83
CA TYR A 326 -8.71 -2.96 18.73
C TYR A 326 -7.92 -1.87 19.48
N ALA A 327 -8.29 -0.60 19.32
CA ALA A 327 -7.68 0.54 20.01
C ALA A 327 -7.97 0.58 21.52
N ASN A 328 -9.12 0.05 21.96
CA ASN A 328 -9.58 0.00 23.36
C ASN A 328 -8.53 -0.55 24.33
N GLY A 329 -7.79 -1.60 23.93
CA GLY A 329 -6.71 -2.17 24.73
C GLY A 329 -5.63 -1.14 25.05
N PHE A 330 -5.24 -0.34 24.06
CA PHE A 330 -4.22 0.70 24.20
C PHE A 330 -4.73 1.86 25.07
N TYR A 331 -5.98 2.30 24.90
CA TYR A 331 -6.55 3.31 25.79
C TYR A 331 -6.59 2.85 27.26
N LYS A 332 -6.91 1.58 27.51
CA LYS A 332 -6.87 1.01 28.87
C LYS A 332 -5.47 0.98 29.46
N GLU A 333 -4.46 0.65 28.66
CA GLU A 333 -3.06 0.72 29.10
C GLU A 333 -2.64 2.14 29.45
N ILE A 334 -3.00 3.11 28.61
CA ILE A 334 -2.74 4.54 28.88
C ILE A 334 -3.44 4.98 30.16
N LYS A 335 -4.71 4.61 30.34
CA LYS A 335 -5.45 4.91 31.57
C LYS A 335 -4.75 4.35 32.80
N GLN A 336 -4.29 3.09 32.73
CA GLN A 336 -3.57 2.47 33.82
C GLN A 336 -2.26 3.21 34.15
N ARG A 337 -1.50 3.64 33.13
CA ARG A 337 -0.26 4.43 33.33
C ARG A 337 -0.54 5.78 34.02
N ILE A 338 -1.62 6.46 33.66
CA ILE A 338 -2.00 7.72 34.32
C ILE A 338 -2.38 7.48 35.79
N ILE A 339 -3.12 6.41 36.08
CA ILE A 339 -3.47 6.01 37.45
C ILE A 339 -2.20 5.71 38.25
N ASP A 340 -1.31 4.88 37.71
CA ASP A 340 -0.07 4.48 38.38
C ASP A 340 0.84 5.69 38.64
N TRP A 341 0.98 6.59 37.67
CA TRP A 341 1.72 7.84 37.82
C TRP A 341 1.13 8.74 38.91
N TRP A 342 -0.19 8.95 38.92
CA TRP A 342 -0.87 9.80 39.91
C TRP A 342 -0.76 9.24 41.34
N GLU A 343 -0.81 7.92 41.47
CA GLU A 343 -0.68 7.20 42.74
C GLU A 343 0.78 7.00 43.20
N GLY A 344 1.75 7.35 42.35
CA GLY A 344 3.19 7.24 42.65
C GLY A 344 3.74 5.81 42.63
N LYS A 345 3.20 4.95 41.75
CA LYS A 345 3.59 3.53 41.59
C LYS A 345 4.73 3.30 40.62
#